data_AF-A0A7W4J3J0-F1
#
_entry.id   AF-A0A7W4J3J0-F1
#
_cell.length_a   1.000
_cell.length_b   1.000
_cell.length_c   1.000
_cell.angle_alpha   90.00
_cell.angle_beta   90.00
_cell.angle_gamma   90.00
#
_symmetry.space_group_name_H-M   'P 1'
#
loop_
_entity.id
_entity.type
_entity.pdbx_description
1 polymer ?
#
loop_
_entity_poly.entity_id
_entity_poly.type
_entity_poly.pdbx_seq_one_letter_code
_entity_poly.pdbx_strand_id
1 'polypeptide(L)'
;MERRLNQDAASLIADLNKEFVTTFGRKPRSGDRLFQLSDRYVRRATLRAMREAKIPLPLIYAYVKTGLIVTDRKKLTGRDQELWDAAVKEYYDICDIEGECEPDPEGALEDILSAQLRRNHTIGGSFIERHYNNYKARPGSSRDVETVAGFMVSNFVRGLLSISVLVQGEAAYDAYNICRSMLENYLALAYMYRSSGPRPFMAQLGILLGTHRYNVTKKGQENQSRIVEIATGSTTAMPSRWEMSRALGSLHEMLYTTLYRDLSSICHPDITGIQTILSDTGYDFLNPVSSIDVLSTTHFLSLLLFSLLAEVSPCTKVARSDLRAAACRSFFELSHLRKIVTPAHELTFPPVFSTFLDDFSSRDAHFKLIAESVTERSCTTTSAISRSDRHSGHPDHG
;
A
#
# COMPACT_ATOMS: atom_id res chain seq x y z
N MET A 1 13.79 -0.55 -40.60
CA MET A 1 13.94 -2.01 -40.38
C MET A 1 13.03 -2.39 -39.22
N GLU A 2 11.77 -2.73 -39.49
CA GLU A 2 10.82 -3.19 -38.47
C GLU A 2 11.29 -4.54 -37.94
N ARG A 3 11.76 -4.58 -36.68
CA ARG A 3 12.03 -5.85 -35.99
C ARG A 3 10.68 -6.50 -35.71
N ARG A 4 10.32 -7.52 -36.49
CA ARG A 4 9.17 -8.38 -36.19
C ARG A 4 9.48 -9.14 -34.89
N LEU A 5 8.67 -8.89 -33.87
CA LEU A 5 8.67 -9.65 -32.63
C LEU A 5 8.18 -11.08 -32.95
N ASN A 6 8.80 -12.09 -32.34
CA ASN A 6 8.28 -13.46 -32.45
C ASN A 6 6.90 -13.55 -31.76
N GLN A 7 6.13 -14.61 -32.04
CA GLN A 7 4.78 -14.78 -31.48
C GLN A 7 4.78 -14.72 -29.94
N ASP A 8 5.80 -15.28 -29.29
CA ASP A 8 5.91 -15.27 -27.83
C ASP A 8 6.11 -13.85 -27.27
N ALA A 9 6.97 -13.04 -27.88
CA ALA A 9 7.15 -11.66 -27.47
C ALA A 9 5.91 -10.80 -27.78
N ALA A 10 5.18 -11.11 -28.86
CA ALA A 10 3.91 -10.45 -29.16
C ALA A 10 2.83 -10.80 -28.11
N SER A 11 2.75 -12.06 -27.69
CA SER A 11 1.86 -12.51 -26.61
C SER A 11 2.21 -11.84 -25.27
N LEU A 12 3.49 -11.82 -24.91
CA LEU A 12 3.97 -11.17 -23.69
C LEU A 12 3.62 -9.67 -23.69
N ILE A 13 3.80 -8.99 -24.82
CA ILE A 13 3.43 -7.57 -24.95
C ILE A 13 1.92 -7.39 -24.83
N ALA A 14 1.11 -8.30 -25.35
CA ALA A 14 -0.34 -8.27 -25.18
C ALA A 14 -0.74 -8.40 -23.70
N ASP A 15 -0.10 -9.32 -22.97
CA ASP A 15 -0.34 -9.52 -21.53
C ASP A 15 0.10 -8.30 -20.72
N LEU A 16 1.28 -7.74 -21.00
CA LEU A 16 1.76 -6.51 -20.37
C LEU A 16 0.85 -5.31 -20.68
N ASN A 17 0.31 -5.22 -21.89
CA ASN A 17 -0.67 -4.20 -22.23
C ASN A 17 -1.96 -4.38 -21.43
N LYS A 18 -2.42 -5.61 -21.23
CA LYS A 18 -3.58 -5.93 -20.41
C LYS A 18 -3.33 -5.56 -18.94
N GLU A 19 -2.16 -5.90 -18.39
CA GLU A 19 -1.76 -5.53 -17.04
C GLU A 19 -1.63 -4.01 -16.88
N PHE A 20 -1.08 -3.32 -17.89
CA PHE A 20 -0.98 -1.87 -17.92
C PHE A 20 -2.36 -1.22 -17.90
N VAL A 21 -3.29 -1.66 -18.76
CA VAL A 21 -4.68 -1.19 -18.75
C VAL A 21 -5.36 -1.49 -17.42
N THR A 22 -5.07 -2.66 -16.85
CA THR A 22 -5.59 -3.04 -15.53
C THR A 22 -5.00 -2.18 -14.42
N THR A 23 -3.76 -1.69 -14.53
CA THR A 23 -3.14 -0.87 -13.49
C THR A 23 -3.56 0.59 -13.62
N PHE A 24 -3.43 1.16 -14.83
CA PHE A 24 -3.61 2.58 -15.09
C PHE A 24 -5.01 2.96 -15.60
N GLY A 25 -5.85 2.00 -15.99
CA GLY A 25 -7.18 2.26 -16.55
C GLY A 25 -7.16 2.84 -17.97
N ARG A 26 -6.01 2.83 -18.66
CA ARG A 26 -5.82 3.38 -20.00
C ARG A 26 -4.80 2.59 -20.81
N LYS A 27 -4.82 2.74 -22.14
CA LYS A 27 -3.77 2.20 -23.02
C LYS A 27 -2.42 2.90 -22.79
N PRO A 28 -1.29 2.19 -22.97
CA PRO A 28 0.05 2.78 -22.89
C PRO A 28 0.31 3.77 -24.03
N ARG A 29 1.15 4.78 -23.75
CA ARG A 29 1.57 5.87 -24.62
C ARG A 29 3.08 5.88 -24.75
N SER A 30 3.60 6.68 -25.69
CA SER A 30 5.04 6.93 -25.82
C SER A 30 5.62 7.44 -24.49
N GLY A 31 6.57 6.71 -23.92
CA GLY A 31 7.21 7.00 -22.63
C GLY A 31 6.64 6.25 -21.41
N ASP A 32 5.53 5.51 -21.54
CA ASP A 32 5.10 4.59 -20.49
C ASP A 32 6.05 3.37 -20.44
N ARG A 33 6.54 3.02 -19.24
CA ARG A 33 7.34 1.79 -19.05
C ARG A 33 6.39 0.58 -18.99
N LEU A 34 6.44 -0.29 -20.00
CA LEU A 34 5.67 -1.54 -20.03
C LEU A 34 6.26 -2.63 -19.14
N PHE A 35 7.58 -2.61 -18.94
CA PHE A 35 8.30 -3.54 -18.07
C PHE A 35 8.66 -2.83 -16.77
N GLN A 36 8.10 -3.30 -15.65
CA GLN A 36 8.46 -2.86 -14.31
C GLN A 36 8.67 -4.07 -13.38
N LEU A 37 9.41 -5.07 -13.84
CA LEU A 37 9.65 -6.27 -13.05
C LEU A 37 11.00 -6.15 -12.34
N SER A 38 10.97 -6.10 -11.01
CA SER A 38 12.15 -6.39 -10.22
C SER A 38 12.43 -7.90 -10.25
N ASP A 39 13.67 -8.33 -10.02
CA ASP A 39 13.99 -9.77 -9.92
C ASP A 39 13.13 -10.49 -8.87
N ARG A 40 12.71 -9.77 -7.82
CA ARG A 40 11.75 -10.27 -6.82
C ARG A 40 10.34 -10.48 -7.40
N TYR A 41 9.88 -9.60 -8.29
CA TYR A 41 8.62 -9.79 -9.01
C TYR A 41 8.71 -11.00 -9.94
N VAL A 42 9.80 -11.12 -10.72
CA VAL A 42 10.00 -12.25 -11.64
C VAL A 42 9.94 -13.57 -10.86
N ARG A 43 10.68 -13.67 -9.76
CA ARG A 43 10.67 -14.87 -8.90
C ARG A 43 9.27 -15.22 -8.38
N ARG A 44 8.47 -14.23 -7.97
CA ARG A 44 7.10 -14.45 -7.50
C ARG A 44 6.12 -14.83 -8.61
N ALA A 45 6.22 -14.19 -9.76
CA ALA A 45 5.44 -14.55 -10.94
C ALA A 45 5.76 -15.99 -11.37
N THR A 46 7.03 -16.40 -11.31
CA THR A 46 7.45 -17.78 -11.56
C THR A 46 6.85 -18.75 -10.54
N LEU A 47 6.90 -18.44 -9.23
CA LEU A 47 6.27 -19.30 -8.21
C LEU A 47 4.77 -19.47 -8.43
N ARG A 48 4.07 -18.38 -8.77
CA ARG A 48 2.63 -18.42 -9.08
C ARG A 48 2.35 -19.29 -10.30
N ALA A 49 3.11 -19.09 -11.38
CA ALA A 49 2.99 -19.90 -12.60
C ALA A 49 3.27 -21.39 -12.34
N MET A 50 4.24 -21.71 -11.48
CA MET A 50 4.51 -23.11 -11.09
C MET A 50 3.33 -23.73 -10.32
N ARG A 51 2.71 -22.99 -9.40
CA ARG A 51 1.50 -23.45 -8.68
C ARG A 51 0.33 -23.66 -9.63
N GLU A 52 0.07 -22.71 -10.52
CA GLU A 52 -1.02 -22.78 -11.51
C GLU A 52 -0.81 -23.92 -12.52
N ALA A 53 0.43 -24.18 -12.91
CA ALA A 53 0.82 -25.33 -13.73
C ALA A 53 0.81 -26.67 -12.98
N LYS A 54 0.38 -26.68 -11.71
CA LYS A 54 0.35 -27.86 -10.82
C LYS A 54 1.70 -28.56 -10.74
N ILE A 55 2.78 -27.79 -10.76
CA ILE A 55 4.12 -28.32 -10.52
C ILE A 55 4.15 -28.87 -9.08
N PRO A 56 4.68 -30.09 -8.87
CA PRO A 56 4.77 -30.67 -7.53
C PRO A 56 5.45 -29.73 -6.54
N LEU A 57 4.85 -29.58 -5.35
CA LEU A 57 5.35 -28.72 -4.26
C LEU A 57 6.84 -28.94 -3.91
N PRO A 58 7.40 -30.16 -3.91
CA PRO A 58 8.84 -30.35 -3.68
C PRO A 58 9.72 -29.64 -4.71
N LEU A 59 9.26 -29.54 -5.95
CA LEU A 59 9.99 -28.86 -7.03
C LEU A 59 9.86 -27.34 -6.96
N ILE A 60 8.70 -26.86 -6.50
CA ILE A 60 8.50 -25.44 -6.19
C ILE A 60 9.43 -25.05 -5.03
N TYR A 61 9.50 -25.86 -3.97
CA TYR A 61 10.40 -25.67 -2.85
C TYR A 61 11.87 -25.66 -3.30
N ALA A 62 12.27 -26.62 -4.13
CA ALA A 62 13.63 -26.66 -4.68
C ALA A 62 13.97 -25.42 -5.50
N TYR A 63 13.04 -24.89 -6.31
CA TYR A 63 13.23 -23.61 -7.00
C TYR A 63 13.35 -22.42 -6.04
N VAL A 64 12.53 -22.37 -4.98
CA VAL A 64 12.64 -21.32 -3.95
C VAL A 64 14.03 -21.38 -3.32
N LYS A 65 14.51 -22.57 -2.95
CA LYS A 65 15.77 -22.71 -2.21
C LYS A 65 17.01 -22.48 -3.08
N THR A 66 16.99 -22.96 -4.32
CA THR A 66 18.17 -22.95 -5.21
C THR A 66 18.16 -21.82 -6.23
N GLY A 67 16.99 -21.25 -6.56
CA GLY A 67 16.81 -20.30 -7.65
C GLY A 67 16.82 -20.91 -9.06
N LEU A 68 16.93 -22.24 -9.18
CA LEU A 68 17.07 -22.94 -10.46
C LEU A 68 15.71 -23.33 -11.06
N ILE A 69 15.46 -23.02 -12.32
CA ILE A 69 14.27 -23.52 -13.04
C ILE A 69 14.69 -24.75 -13.84
N VAL A 70 14.34 -25.94 -13.35
CA VAL A 70 14.69 -27.21 -13.99
C VAL A 70 13.58 -27.62 -14.96
N THR A 71 13.84 -27.46 -16.26
CA THR A 71 12.94 -27.90 -17.33
C THR A 71 13.24 -29.33 -17.81
N ASP A 72 14.48 -29.77 -17.67
CA ASP A 72 14.93 -31.13 -17.97
C ASP A 72 15.98 -31.57 -16.93
N ARG A 73 15.63 -32.58 -16.13
CA ARG A 73 16.50 -33.08 -15.04
C ARG A 73 17.82 -33.63 -15.57
N LYS A 74 17.87 -34.13 -16.81
CA LYS A 74 19.10 -34.68 -17.42
C LYS A 74 20.15 -33.61 -17.71
N LYS A 75 19.76 -32.33 -17.70
CA LYS A 75 20.65 -31.19 -17.93
C LYS A 75 21.26 -30.65 -16.64
N LEU A 76 20.76 -31.06 -15.46
CA LEU A 76 21.43 -30.76 -14.19
C LEU A 76 22.60 -31.73 -14.02
N THR A 77 23.80 -31.20 -13.81
CA THR A 77 25.01 -32.00 -13.57
C THR A 77 25.84 -31.39 -12.45
N GLY A 78 26.59 -32.24 -11.74
CA GLY A 78 27.50 -31.81 -10.68
C GLY A 78 26.78 -31.11 -9.52
N ARG A 79 27.34 -29.99 -9.06
CA ARG A 79 26.91 -29.28 -7.86
C ARG A 79 25.45 -28.82 -7.88
N ASP A 80 24.94 -28.40 -9.04
CA ASP A 80 23.55 -27.93 -9.14
C ASP A 80 22.55 -29.07 -8.96
N GLN A 81 22.91 -30.29 -9.42
CA GLN A 81 22.12 -31.50 -9.19
C GLN A 81 22.04 -31.85 -7.70
N GLU A 82 23.18 -31.82 -7.01
CA GLU A 82 23.25 -32.12 -5.58
C GLU A 82 22.42 -31.12 -4.75
N LEU A 83 22.51 -29.82 -5.05
CA LEU A 83 21.74 -28.78 -4.38
C LEU A 83 20.23 -28.94 -4.62
N TRP A 84 19.85 -29.28 -5.84
CA TRP A 84 18.45 -29.50 -6.21
C TRP A 84 17.88 -30.73 -5.50
N ASP A 85 18.57 -31.87 -5.59
CA ASP A 85 18.13 -33.13 -4.99
C ASP A 85 18.07 -33.03 -3.45
N ALA A 86 19.01 -32.31 -2.82
CA ALA A 86 18.99 -32.04 -1.39
C ALA A 86 17.77 -31.21 -0.97
N ALA A 87 17.41 -30.16 -1.73
CA ALA A 87 16.24 -29.34 -1.44
C ALA A 87 14.92 -30.10 -1.61
N VAL A 88 14.82 -30.98 -2.62
CA VAL A 88 13.64 -31.84 -2.80
C VAL A 88 13.51 -32.83 -1.64
N LYS A 89 14.62 -33.45 -1.22
CA LYS A 89 14.61 -34.39 -0.09
C LYS A 89 14.16 -33.71 1.21
N GLU A 90 14.74 -32.56 1.52
CA GLU A 90 14.37 -31.75 2.69
C GLU A 90 12.89 -31.39 2.71
N TYR A 91 12.28 -31.10 1.57
CA TYR A 91 10.83 -30.85 1.51
C TYR A 91 10.03 -32.07 1.99
N TYR A 92 10.38 -33.27 1.54
CA TYR A 92 9.70 -34.49 1.99
C TYR A 92 9.97 -34.82 3.45
N ASP A 93 11.18 -34.53 3.95
CA ASP A 93 11.52 -34.68 5.37
C ASP A 93 10.68 -33.75 6.26
N ILE A 94 10.20 -32.61 5.72
CA ILE A 94 9.36 -31.62 6.43
C ILE A 94 7.86 -31.92 6.27
N CYS A 95 7.42 -32.41 5.12
CA CYS A 95 6.01 -32.50 4.74
C CYS A 95 5.33 -33.86 4.99
N ASP A 96 5.86 -34.70 5.87
CA ASP A 96 5.26 -35.97 6.33
C ASP A 96 3.96 -35.78 7.17
N ILE A 97 3.25 -34.67 6.97
CA ILE A 97 1.99 -34.29 7.64
C ILE A 97 0.97 -34.00 6.52
N GLU A 98 0.23 -35.03 6.12
CA GLU A 98 -0.78 -34.98 5.07
C GLU A 98 -1.99 -34.13 5.49
N GLY A 99 -2.35 -33.13 4.69
CA GLY A 99 -3.60 -32.39 4.83
C GLY A 99 -3.88 -31.53 3.60
N GLU A 100 -4.94 -31.86 2.86
CA GLU A 100 -5.48 -31.01 1.79
C GLU A 100 -5.95 -29.68 2.40
N CYS A 101 -5.35 -28.58 1.97
CA CYS A 101 -5.63 -27.25 2.51
C CYS A 101 -6.90 -26.68 1.86
N GLU A 102 -7.96 -26.49 2.66
CA GLU A 102 -9.12 -25.70 2.24
C GLU A 102 -8.67 -24.28 1.80
N PRO A 103 -9.38 -23.64 0.86
CA PRO A 103 -9.03 -22.30 0.40
C PRO A 103 -9.22 -21.29 1.53
N ASP A 104 -8.11 -20.74 2.01
CA ASP A 104 -8.07 -19.68 3.01
C ASP A 104 -8.64 -18.35 2.43
N PRO A 105 -9.85 -17.94 2.84
CA PRO A 105 -10.46 -16.71 2.34
C PRO A 105 -9.72 -15.45 2.83
N GLU A 106 -9.03 -15.51 3.97
CA GLU A 106 -8.22 -14.40 4.48
C GLU A 106 -6.96 -14.23 3.63
N GLY A 107 -6.27 -15.32 3.31
CA GLY A 107 -5.14 -15.32 2.38
C GLY A 107 -5.51 -14.80 0.99
N ALA A 108 -6.68 -15.15 0.47
CA ALA A 108 -7.17 -14.62 -0.81
C ALA A 108 -7.40 -13.09 -0.77
N LEU A 109 -7.93 -12.58 0.35
CA LEU A 109 -8.13 -11.15 0.57
C LEU A 109 -6.79 -10.42 0.73
N GLU A 110 -5.86 -10.97 1.51
CA GLU A 110 -4.51 -10.44 1.64
C GLU A 110 -3.82 -10.32 0.28
N ASP A 111 -3.95 -11.35 -0.58
CA ASP A 111 -3.39 -11.35 -1.93
C ASP A 111 -3.96 -10.23 -2.81
N ILE A 112 -5.28 -9.99 -2.74
CA ILE A 112 -5.96 -8.89 -3.46
C ILE A 112 -5.41 -7.54 -2.98
N LEU A 113 -5.39 -7.32 -1.67
CA LEU A 113 -4.92 -6.07 -1.08
C LEU A 113 -3.44 -5.84 -1.37
N SER A 114 -2.61 -6.89 -1.26
CA SER A 114 -1.18 -6.84 -1.59
C SER A 114 -0.94 -6.55 -3.07
N ALA A 115 -1.73 -7.12 -3.97
CA ALA A 115 -1.66 -6.81 -5.40
C ALA A 115 -2.03 -5.35 -5.68
N GLN A 116 -3.07 -4.83 -5.03
CA GLN A 116 -3.46 -3.43 -5.18
C GLN A 116 -2.40 -2.49 -4.59
N LEU A 117 -1.72 -2.87 -3.50
CA LEU A 117 -0.66 -2.07 -2.90
C LEU A 117 0.52 -1.87 -3.87
N ARG A 118 0.89 -2.94 -4.59
CA ARG A 118 1.91 -2.87 -5.65
C ARG A 118 1.51 -1.93 -6.79
N ARG A 119 0.24 -1.94 -7.21
CA ARG A 119 -0.28 -1.01 -8.22
C ARG A 119 -0.20 0.44 -7.74
N ASN A 120 -0.59 0.70 -6.49
CA ASN A 120 -0.49 2.01 -5.87
C ASN A 120 0.97 2.51 -5.85
N HIS A 121 1.92 1.63 -5.49
CA HIS A 121 3.35 1.93 -5.56
C HIS A 121 3.80 2.29 -7.00
N THR A 122 3.42 1.49 -8.00
CA THR A 122 3.74 1.75 -9.42
C THR A 122 3.18 3.10 -9.91
N ILE A 123 1.92 3.41 -9.58
CA ILE A 123 1.29 4.68 -9.96
C ILE A 123 1.99 5.85 -9.27
N GLY A 124 2.24 5.75 -7.97
CA GLY A 124 2.98 6.76 -7.21
C GLY A 124 4.41 6.98 -7.73
N GLY A 125 5.12 5.91 -8.06
CA GLY A 125 6.46 5.99 -8.65
C GLY A 125 6.46 6.66 -10.03
N SER A 126 5.51 6.28 -10.89
CA SER A 126 5.31 6.90 -12.20
C SER A 126 4.95 8.40 -12.07
N PHE A 127 4.13 8.74 -11.08
CA PHE A 127 3.80 10.13 -10.76
C PHE A 127 5.05 10.91 -10.38
N ILE A 128 5.89 10.40 -9.48
CA ILE A 128 7.15 11.05 -9.08
C ILE A 128 8.08 11.24 -10.29
N GLU A 129 8.27 10.19 -11.10
CA GLU A 129 9.14 10.24 -12.27
C GLU A 129 8.68 11.34 -13.25
N ARG A 130 7.39 11.42 -13.55
CA ARG A 130 6.85 12.37 -14.54
C ARG A 130 6.68 13.77 -14.02
N HIS A 131 6.25 13.89 -12.77
CA HIS A 131 5.82 15.15 -12.19
C HIS A 131 6.96 15.84 -11.45
N TYR A 132 7.70 15.13 -10.59
CA TYR A 132 8.74 15.74 -9.76
C TYR A 132 10.13 15.66 -10.38
N ASN A 133 10.56 14.49 -10.89
CA ASN A 133 11.91 14.34 -11.44
C ASN A 133 12.08 15.09 -12.78
N ASN A 134 11.02 15.11 -13.59
CA ASN A 134 10.99 15.83 -14.86
C ASN A 134 10.36 17.22 -14.75
N TYR A 135 10.24 17.75 -13.52
CA TYR A 135 9.64 19.06 -13.28
C TYR A 135 10.52 20.16 -13.87
N LYS A 136 10.07 20.77 -14.97
CA LYS A 136 10.54 22.09 -15.39
C LYS A 136 9.64 23.11 -14.69
N ALA A 137 10.20 23.88 -13.76
CA ALA A 137 9.46 24.87 -13.00
C ALA A 137 8.59 25.72 -13.92
N ARG A 138 7.27 25.69 -13.72
CA ARG A 138 6.36 26.58 -14.46
C ARG A 138 6.55 28.00 -13.94
N PRO A 139 6.52 29.02 -14.81
CA PRO A 139 6.48 30.41 -14.37
C PRO A 139 5.32 30.61 -13.38
N GLY A 140 5.61 31.10 -12.17
CA GLY A 140 4.61 31.37 -11.13
C GLY A 140 4.26 30.21 -10.19
N SER A 141 4.81 29.00 -10.39
CA SER A 141 4.73 27.94 -9.37
C SER A 141 5.73 28.21 -8.24
N SER A 142 5.31 28.13 -6.98
CA SER A 142 6.25 28.15 -5.85
C SER A 142 7.07 26.87 -5.92
N ARG A 143 8.32 27.00 -6.39
CA ARG A 143 9.30 25.91 -6.46
C ARG A 143 9.45 25.19 -5.11
N ASP A 144 9.18 25.91 -4.03
CA ASP A 144 9.26 25.44 -2.65
C ASP A 144 8.14 24.44 -2.31
N VAL A 145 6.88 24.73 -2.68
CA VAL A 145 5.75 23.81 -2.44
C VAL A 145 5.99 22.46 -3.11
N GLU A 146 6.35 22.47 -4.40
CA GLU A 146 6.51 21.22 -5.16
C GLU A 146 7.77 20.45 -4.73
N THR A 147 8.80 21.13 -4.21
CA THR A 147 9.98 20.46 -3.63
C THR A 147 9.63 19.71 -2.35
N VAL A 148 8.94 20.38 -1.42
CA VAL A 148 8.46 19.75 -0.17
C VAL A 148 7.47 18.64 -0.49
N ALA A 149 6.54 18.88 -1.42
CA ALA A 149 5.55 17.89 -1.82
C ALA A 149 6.21 16.65 -2.44
N GLY A 150 7.19 16.85 -3.33
CA GLY A 150 7.94 15.77 -3.94
C GLY A 150 8.65 14.88 -2.92
N PHE A 151 9.23 15.47 -1.87
CA PHE A 151 9.83 14.71 -0.77
C PHE A 151 8.78 13.87 -0.01
N MET A 152 7.67 14.48 0.40
CA MET A 152 6.61 13.79 1.16
C MET A 152 5.97 12.66 0.34
N VAL A 153 5.68 12.90 -0.94
CA VAL A 153 5.14 11.87 -1.86
C VAL A 153 6.16 10.76 -2.08
N SER A 154 7.45 11.07 -2.23
CA SER A 154 8.50 10.06 -2.39
C SER A 154 8.63 9.17 -1.16
N ASN A 155 8.57 9.74 0.05
CA ASN A 155 8.58 8.96 1.28
C ASN A 155 7.34 8.09 1.41
N PHE A 156 6.17 8.61 1.05
CA PHE A 156 4.93 7.83 1.05
C PHE A 156 5.02 6.63 0.11
N VAL A 157 5.49 6.84 -1.13
CA VAL A 157 5.63 5.76 -2.13
C VAL A 157 6.65 4.73 -1.67
N ARG A 158 7.79 5.14 -1.11
CA ARG A 158 8.74 4.20 -0.49
C ARG A 158 8.09 3.40 0.65
N GLY A 159 7.24 4.04 1.44
CA GLY A 159 6.43 3.40 2.47
C GLY A 159 5.59 2.23 1.92
N LEU A 160 4.91 2.43 0.79
CA LEU A 160 4.12 1.35 0.15
C LEU A 160 4.97 0.11 -0.17
N LEU A 161 6.19 0.31 -0.67
CA LEU A 161 7.11 -0.80 -0.96
C LEU A 161 7.58 -1.49 0.32
N SER A 162 7.98 -0.71 1.32
CA SER A 162 8.45 -1.23 2.61
C SER A 162 7.36 -2.03 3.32
N ILE A 163 6.13 -1.53 3.35
CA ILE A 163 4.97 -2.26 3.91
C ILE A 163 4.76 -3.58 3.17
N SER A 164 4.82 -3.57 1.82
CA SER A 164 4.68 -4.82 1.06
C SER A 164 5.73 -5.85 1.44
N VAL A 165 6.98 -5.43 1.64
CA VAL A 165 8.08 -6.32 2.06
C VAL A 165 7.87 -6.85 3.47
N LEU A 166 7.43 -6.00 4.41
CA LEU A 166 7.18 -6.39 5.81
C LEU A 166 6.03 -7.38 5.93
N VAL A 167 4.90 -7.11 5.26
CA VAL A 167 3.75 -8.04 5.25
C VAL A 167 4.17 -9.41 4.70
N GLN A 168 4.90 -9.44 3.60
CA GLN A 168 5.39 -10.69 3.00
C GLN A 168 6.45 -11.43 3.83
N GLY A 169 7.09 -10.73 4.77
CA GLY A 169 8.04 -11.29 5.71
C GLY A 169 7.42 -11.59 7.07
N GLU A 170 6.08 -11.64 7.15
CA GLU A 170 5.32 -11.90 8.39
C GLU A 170 5.62 -10.90 9.52
N ALA A 171 6.10 -9.70 9.16
CA ALA A 171 6.44 -8.61 10.06
C ALA A 171 5.43 -7.45 9.95
N ALA A 172 4.15 -7.79 9.82
CA ALA A 172 3.08 -6.80 9.59
C ALA A 172 2.99 -5.76 10.72
N TYR A 173 3.24 -6.13 11.98
CA TYR A 173 3.19 -5.19 13.10
C TYR A 173 4.15 -3.99 12.94
N ASP A 174 5.37 -4.22 12.45
CA ASP A 174 6.36 -3.16 12.22
C ASP A 174 5.92 -2.17 11.15
N ALA A 175 5.03 -2.58 10.25
CA ALA A 175 4.51 -1.75 9.18
C ALA A 175 3.61 -0.61 9.70
N TYR A 176 3.05 -0.70 10.92
CA TYR A 176 2.27 0.39 11.51
C TYR A 176 3.10 1.67 11.73
N ASN A 177 4.40 1.52 12.02
CA ASN A 177 5.31 2.66 12.08
C ASN A 177 5.35 3.42 10.74
N ILE A 178 5.30 2.68 9.63
CA ILE A 178 5.28 3.24 8.28
C ILE A 178 3.92 3.86 7.98
N CYS A 179 2.82 3.20 8.34
CA CYS A 179 1.47 3.76 8.21
C CYS A 179 1.34 5.11 8.92
N ARG A 180 1.89 5.25 10.13
CA ARG A 180 1.93 6.52 10.85
C ARG A 180 2.68 7.59 10.05
N SER A 181 3.90 7.28 9.59
CA SER A 181 4.70 8.22 8.80
C SER A 181 3.99 8.63 7.51
N MET A 182 3.29 7.70 6.85
CA MET A 182 2.47 7.97 5.67
C MET A 182 1.31 8.92 5.98
N LEU A 183 0.60 8.72 7.10
CA LEU A 183 -0.46 9.62 7.56
C LEU A 183 0.09 11.03 7.85
N GLU A 184 1.24 11.13 8.50
CA GLU A 184 1.90 12.41 8.77
C GLU A 184 2.30 13.16 7.50
N ASN A 185 2.84 12.45 6.51
CA ASN A 185 3.15 13.00 5.19
C ASN A 185 1.87 13.49 4.49
N TYR A 186 0.78 12.72 4.55
CA TYR A 186 -0.51 13.14 4.01
C TYR A 186 -1.05 14.42 4.69
N LEU A 187 -1.07 14.47 6.02
CA LEU A 187 -1.55 15.64 6.76
C LEU A 187 -0.72 16.89 6.44
N ALA A 188 0.60 16.75 6.37
CA ALA A 188 1.50 17.83 6.01
C ALA A 188 1.24 18.35 4.59
N LEU A 189 1.09 17.45 3.61
CA LEU A 189 0.73 17.78 2.23
C LEU A 189 -0.61 18.50 2.16
N ALA A 190 -1.65 17.94 2.78
CA ALA A 190 -2.99 18.52 2.78
C ALA A 190 -2.97 19.93 3.38
N TYR A 191 -2.30 20.10 4.52
CA TYR A 191 -2.17 21.37 5.21
C TYR A 191 -1.41 22.42 4.38
N MET A 192 -0.32 22.02 3.74
CA MET A 192 0.46 22.87 2.85
C MET A 192 -0.38 23.36 1.65
N TYR A 193 -1.11 22.46 1.00
CA TYR A 193 -1.90 22.81 -0.19
C TYR A 193 -3.17 23.61 0.13
N ARG A 194 -3.80 23.40 1.30
CA ARG A 194 -5.13 23.96 1.60
C ARG A 194 -5.17 25.07 2.63
N SER A 195 -4.14 25.24 3.46
CA SER A 195 -4.20 26.15 4.61
C SER A 195 -3.08 27.18 4.64
N SER A 196 -1.81 26.75 4.81
CA SER A 196 -0.74 27.67 5.22
C SER A 196 0.41 27.84 4.22
N GLY A 197 0.40 27.10 3.11
CA GLY A 197 1.52 27.09 2.18
C GLY A 197 2.76 26.37 2.74
N PRO A 198 3.93 26.49 2.09
CA PRO A 198 5.11 25.67 2.38
C PRO A 198 5.95 26.19 3.55
N ARG A 199 5.67 27.39 4.05
CA ARG A 199 6.59 28.15 4.92
C ARG A 199 7.06 27.37 6.15
N PRO A 200 6.20 26.68 6.94
CA PRO A 200 6.67 25.90 8.09
C PRO A 200 7.65 24.80 7.69
N PHE A 201 7.39 24.11 6.58
CA PHE A 201 8.23 23.01 6.09
C PHE A 201 9.54 23.51 5.47
N MET A 202 9.50 24.66 4.80
CA MET A 202 10.71 25.33 4.30
C MET A 202 11.60 25.83 5.45
N ALA A 203 11.00 26.30 6.54
CA ALA A 203 11.76 26.67 7.73
C ALA A 203 12.47 25.44 8.35
N GLN A 204 11.82 24.27 8.36
CA GLN A 204 12.48 23.01 8.77
C GLN A 204 13.64 22.63 7.86
N LEU A 205 13.45 22.71 6.53
CA LEU A 205 14.54 22.49 5.58
C LEU A 205 15.67 23.51 5.79
N GLY A 206 15.33 24.75 6.09
CA GLY A 206 16.27 25.82 6.37
C GLY A 206 17.17 25.55 7.59
N ILE A 207 16.71 24.78 8.58
CA ILE A 207 17.56 24.32 9.68
C ILE A 207 18.67 23.40 9.15
N LEU A 208 18.31 22.44 8.30
CA LEU A 208 19.29 21.51 7.69
C LEU A 208 20.29 22.25 6.79
N LEU A 209 19.84 23.32 6.12
CA LEU A 209 20.66 24.15 5.25
C LEU A 209 21.45 25.24 6.02
N GLY A 210 21.28 25.34 7.35
CA GLY A 210 21.95 26.35 8.17
C GLY A 210 21.45 27.79 7.97
N THR A 211 20.31 28.00 7.32
CA THR A 211 19.69 29.34 7.15
C THR A 211 18.71 29.69 8.27
N HIS A 212 18.27 28.67 9.02
CA HIS A 212 17.36 28.81 10.16
C HIS A 212 17.92 28.11 11.39
N ARG A 213 17.38 28.44 12.56
CA ARG A 213 17.67 27.76 13.83
C ARG A 213 16.42 27.65 14.70
N TYR A 214 16.40 26.71 15.63
CA TYR A 214 15.35 26.69 16.65
C TYR A 214 15.45 27.93 17.55
N ASN A 215 14.29 28.45 17.94
CA ASN A 215 14.25 29.52 18.94
C ASN A 215 14.76 28.98 20.28
N VAL A 216 15.36 29.83 21.10
CA VAL A 216 15.89 29.45 22.41
C VAL A 216 14.97 29.98 23.51
N THR A 217 14.58 29.12 24.44
CA THR A 217 13.78 29.51 25.61
C THR A 217 14.61 30.36 26.58
N LYS A 218 13.96 31.01 27.55
CA LYS A 218 14.67 31.75 28.63
C LYS A 218 15.68 30.89 29.41
N LYS A 219 15.53 29.56 29.36
CA LYS A 219 16.40 28.57 30.03
C LYS A 219 17.55 28.06 29.15
N GLY A 220 17.73 28.60 27.94
CA GLY A 220 18.76 28.14 27.01
C GLY A 220 18.41 26.88 26.22
N GLN A 221 17.22 26.29 26.41
CA GLN A 221 16.78 25.09 25.69
C GLN A 221 16.13 25.44 24.35
N GLU A 222 16.31 24.59 23.35
CA GLU A 222 15.68 24.73 22.04
C GLU A 222 14.16 24.56 22.12
N ASN A 223 13.44 25.43 21.42
CA ASN A 223 12.00 25.36 21.25
C ASN A 223 11.68 24.91 19.81
N GLN A 224 11.42 23.61 19.65
CA GLN A 224 11.11 23.01 18.35
C GLN A 224 9.80 23.52 17.70
N SER A 225 8.92 24.18 18.48
CA SER A 225 7.68 24.78 17.95
C SER A 225 7.92 26.12 17.23
N ARG A 226 9.12 26.70 17.32
CA ARG A 226 9.43 28.00 16.72
C ARG A 226 10.79 27.99 16.05
N ILE A 227 10.79 28.29 14.76
CA ILE A 227 11.99 28.36 13.93
C ILE A 227 12.25 29.82 13.56
N VAL A 228 13.49 30.27 13.69
CA VAL A 228 13.92 31.65 13.40
C VAL A 228 14.86 31.64 12.21
N GLU A 229 14.57 32.44 11.20
CA GLU A 229 15.48 32.71 10.08
C GLU A 229 16.65 33.56 10.56
N ILE A 230 17.88 33.14 10.28
CA ILE A 230 19.09 33.79 10.80
C ILE A 230 19.28 35.18 10.20
N ALA A 231 19.00 35.34 8.92
CA ALA A 231 19.24 36.59 8.20
C ALA A 231 18.29 37.72 8.62
N THR A 232 17.01 37.40 8.85
CA THR A 232 15.96 38.40 9.07
C THR A 232 15.46 38.46 10.51
N GLY A 233 15.74 37.42 11.32
CA GLY A 233 15.11 37.22 12.62
C GLY A 233 13.64 36.83 12.55
N SER A 234 13.08 36.59 11.36
CA SER A 234 11.67 36.22 11.19
C SER A 234 11.38 34.87 11.84
N THR A 235 10.31 34.81 12.64
CA THR A 235 9.91 33.59 13.33
C THR A 235 8.77 32.89 12.59
N THR A 236 8.88 31.58 12.43
CA THR A 236 7.86 30.70 11.87
C THR A 236 7.45 29.69 12.95
N ALA A 237 6.15 29.62 13.25
CA ALA A 237 5.60 28.62 14.15
C ALA A 237 5.45 27.29 13.41
N MET A 238 5.83 26.19 14.06
CA MET A 238 5.63 24.84 13.56
C MET A 238 4.29 24.29 14.09
N PRO A 239 3.31 24.03 13.23
CA PRO A 239 2.07 23.41 13.67
C PRO A 239 2.31 21.95 14.06
N SER A 240 1.70 21.53 15.15
CA SER A 240 1.55 20.13 15.53
C SER A 240 0.63 19.39 14.55
N ARG A 241 0.69 18.06 14.58
CA ARG A 241 -0.21 17.21 13.76
C ARG A 241 -1.69 17.47 14.06
N TRP A 242 -2.01 17.72 15.33
CA TRP A 242 -3.34 18.12 15.76
C TRP A 242 -3.75 19.48 15.18
N GLU A 243 -2.88 20.50 15.24
CA GLU A 243 -3.19 21.81 14.64
C GLU A 243 -3.37 21.71 13.12
N MET A 244 -2.57 20.89 12.45
CA MET A 244 -2.76 20.59 11.02
C MET A 244 -4.13 19.96 10.75
N SER A 245 -4.53 18.95 11.53
CA SER A 245 -5.82 18.28 11.33
C SER A 245 -7.00 19.21 11.58
N ARG A 246 -6.94 20.03 12.64
CA ARG A 246 -7.99 21.03 12.94
C ARG A 246 -8.14 22.06 11.82
N ALA A 247 -7.02 22.54 11.27
CA ALA A 247 -7.04 23.50 10.17
C ALA A 247 -7.62 22.93 8.86
N LEU A 248 -7.65 21.59 8.71
CA LEU A 248 -8.21 20.90 7.55
C LEU A 248 -9.70 20.56 7.68
N GLY A 249 -10.26 20.62 8.89
CA GLY A 249 -11.68 20.43 9.18
C GLY A 249 -11.99 19.14 9.98
N SER A 250 -13.26 18.96 10.31
CA SER A 250 -13.74 17.92 11.23
C SER A 250 -13.39 16.49 10.79
N LEU A 251 -13.38 16.22 9.49
CA LEU A 251 -13.02 14.90 8.96
C LEU A 251 -11.55 14.55 9.27
N HIS A 252 -10.65 15.52 9.16
CA HIS A 252 -9.23 15.33 9.48
C HIS A 252 -9.00 15.31 10.99
N GLU A 253 -9.77 16.06 11.78
CA GLU A 253 -9.77 15.93 13.24
C GLU A 253 -10.14 14.50 13.66
N MET A 254 -11.19 13.91 13.06
CA MET A 254 -11.58 12.52 13.30
C MET A 254 -10.47 11.55 12.89
N LEU A 255 -9.83 11.78 11.73
CA LEU A 255 -8.67 10.99 11.29
C LEU A 255 -7.53 11.01 12.30
N TYR A 256 -7.27 12.16 12.92
CA TYR A 256 -6.26 12.27 13.96
C TYR A 256 -6.66 11.53 15.24
N THR A 257 -7.87 11.74 15.74
CA THR A 257 -8.29 11.17 17.03
C THR A 257 -8.48 9.67 16.99
N THR A 258 -8.88 9.12 15.84
CA THR A 258 -9.11 7.68 15.65
C THR A 258 -7.84 6.99 15.15
N LEU A 259 -7.36 7.33 13.95
CA LEU A 259 -6.26 6.58 13.34
C LEU A 259 -4.87 7.00 13.86
N TYR A 260 -4.58 8.31 13.93
CA TYR A 260 -3.22 8.75 14.33
C TYR A 260 -2.88 8.34 15.76
N ARG A 261 -3.84 8.48 16.68
CA ARG A 261 -3.65 8.10 18.08
C ARG A 261 -3.31 6.62 18.23
N ASP A 262 -4.07 5.75 17.57
CA ASP A 262 -3.89 4.31 17.65
C ASP A 262 -2.58 3.87 16.98
N LEU A 263 -2.24 4.44 15.82
CA LEU A 263 -0.92 4.23 15.21
C LEU A 263 0.21 4.74 16.11
N SER A 264 0.02 5.86 16.80
CA SER A 264 1.04 6.43 17.67
C SER A 264 1.27 5.61 18.94
N SER A 265 0.23 4.98 19.52
CA SER A 265 0.41 4.12 20.70
C SER A 265 1.16 2.82 20.35
N ILE A 266 1.00 2.32 19.12
CA ILE A 266 1.80 1.19 18.61
C ILE A 266 3.28 1.59 18.46
N CYS A 267 3.54 2.77 17.90
CA CYS A 267 4.92 3.24 17.63
C CYS A 267 5.68 3.65 18.90
N HIS A 268 4.96 4.24 19.86
CA HIS A 268 5.50 4.72 21.13
C HIS A 268 4.85 3.88 22.21
N PRO A 269 5.38 2.67 22.50
CA PRO A 269 4.76 1.75 23.42
C PRO A 269 4.59 2.46 24.77
N ASP A 270 3.33 2.72 25.11
CA ASP A 270 2.93 3.23 26.40
C ASP A 270 2.24 2.13 27.20
N ILE A 271 2.12 2.32 28.50
CA ILE A 271 1.46 1.36 29.38
C ILE A 271 -0.04 1.24 29.09
N THR A 272 -0.64 2.14 28.31
CA THR A 272 -2.06 2.05 27.94
C THR A 272 -2.29 0.96 26.88
N GLY A 273 -1.25 0.60 26.11
CA GLY A 273 -1.25 -0.57 25.22
C GLY A 273 -1.17 -1.93 25.95
N ILE A 274 -1.03 -1.94 27.29
CA ILE A 274 -0.94 -3.19 28.07
C ILE A 274 -2.20 -4.04 27.96
N GLN A 275 -3.33 -3.46 27.54
CA GLN A 275 -4.60 -4.18 27.35
C GLN A 275 -4.47 -5.35 26.36
N THR A 276 -3.57 -5.27 25.37
CA THR A 276 -3.31 -6.38 24.44
C THR A 276 -2.56 -7.53 25.10
N ILE A 277 -1.80 -7.26 26.16
CA ILE A 277 -1.09 -8.28 26.96
C ILE A 277 -1.99 -8.83 28.08
N LEU A 278 -2.86 -7.98 28.63
CA LEU A 278 -3.77 -8.31 29.74
C LEU A 278 -5.16 -8.76 29.28
N SER A 279 -5.43 -8.86 27.99
CA SER A 279 -6.69 -9.42 27.50
C SER A 279 -6.83 -10.88 27.95
N ASP A 280 -8.06 -11.38 28.00
CA ASP A 280 -8.35 -12.77 28.40
C ASP A 280 -7.63 -13.81 27.51
N THR A 281 -7.17 -13.39 26.32
CA THR A 281 -6.40 -14.20 25.37
C THR A 281 -4.88 -14.10 25.55
N GLY A 282 -4.38 -13.09 26.28
CA GLY A 282 -2.96 -12.78 26.42
C GLY A 282 -2.28 -12.37 25.11
N TYR A 283 -0.95 -12.20 25.16
CA TYR A 283 -0.11 -12.06 23.97
C TYR A 283 0.13 -13.44 23.34
N ASP A 284 -0.43 -13.62 22.14
CA ASP A 284 -0.23 -14.83 21.34
C ASP A 284 0.85 -14.59 20.28
N PHE A 285 2.06 -15.10 20.53
CA PHE A 285 3.18 -14.99 19.58
C PHE A 285 2.98 -15.87 18.32
N LEU A 286 2.02 -16.81 18.36
CA LEU A 286 1.67 -17.69 17.24
C LEU A 286 0.54 -17.13 16.39
N ASN A 287 -0.18 -16.12 16.87
CA ASN A 287 -1.20 -15.40 16.12
C ASN A 287 -0.65 -14.06 15.67
N PRO A 288 0.03 -14.00 14.50
CA PRO A 288 0.63 -12.78 14.02
C PRO A 288 -0.46 -11.72 13.82
N VAL A 289 -0.08 -10.48 14.09
CA VAL A 289 -0.93 -9.31 13.81
C VAL A 289 -1.43 -9.38 12.38
N SER A 290 -2.74 -9.24 12.20
CA SER A 290 -3.37 -9.38 10.89
C SER A 290 -2.75 -8.44 9.87
N SER A 291 -2.18 -9.02 8.81
CA SER A 291 -1.70 -8.31 7.63
C SER A 291 -2.81 -7.46 6.99
N ILE A 292 -4.07 -7.90 7.13
CA ILE A 292 -5.25 -7.25 6.55
C ILE A 292 -5.43 -5.85 7.15
N ASP A 293 -5.21 -5.65 8.45
CA ASP A 293 -5.38 -4.35 9.12
C ASP A 293 -4.36 -3.32 8.63
N VAL A 294 -3.12 -3.76 8.45
CA VAL A 294 -2.04 -2.94 7.91
C VAL A 294 -2.33 -2.61 6.45
N LEU A 295 -2.72 -3.60 5.66
CA LEU A 295 -3.02 -3.41 4.25
C LEU A 295 -4.24 -2.49 4.06
N SER A 296 -5.32 -2.68 4.82
CA SER A 296 -6.52 -1.84 4.77
C SER A 296 -6.18 -0.39 5.13
N THR A 297 -5.42 -0.18 6.20
CA THR A 297 -4.93 1.15 6.59
C THR A 297 -4.08 1.79 5.49
N THR A 298 -3.19 1.01 4.89
CA THR A 298 -2.33 1.49 3.80
C THR A 298 -3.14 1.89 2.56
N HIS A 299 -4.18 1.12 2.22
CA HIS A 299 -5.10 1.46 1.13
C HIS A 299 -5.91 2.70 1.42
N PHE A 300 -6.36 2.87 2.66
CA PHE A 300 -7.07 4.06 3.08
C PHE A 300 -6.17 5.30 2.97
N LEU A 301 -4.93 5.25 3.47
CA LEU A 301 -3.97 6.34 3.30
C LEU A 301 -3.65 6.61 1.83
N SER A 302 -3.58 5.56 0.99
CA SER A 302 -3.35 5.69 -0.45
C SER A 302 -4.52 6.40 -1.14
N LEU A 303 -5.76 6.07 -0.77
CA LEU A 303 -6.97 6.76 -1.21
C LEU A 303 -6.89 8.25 -0.86
N LEU A 304 -6.56 8.58 0.39
CA LEU A 304 -6.41 9.97 0.85
C LEU A 304 -5.37 10.74 0.04
N LEU A 305 -4.16 10.18 -0.09
CA LEU A 305 -3.06 10.85 -0.80
C LEU A 305 -3.37 11.05 -2.28
N PHE A 306 -3.76 9.99 -2.99
CA PHE A 306 -3.96 10.09 -4.44
C PHE A 306 -5.15 10.97 -4.79
N SER A 307 -6.19 11.00 -3.96
CA SER A 307 -7.31 11.92 -4.12
C SER A 307 -6.88 13.37 -3.94
N LEU A 308 -6.11 13.67 -2.88
CA LEU A 308 -5.54 14.98 -2.66
C LEU A 308 -4.68 15.42 -3.85
N LEU A 309 -3.71 14.60 -4.26
CA LEU A 309 -2.81 14.94 -5.37
C LEU A 309 -3.58 15.15 -6.68
N ALA A 310 -4.59 14.33 -6.97
CA ALA A 310 -5.41 14.50 -8.17
C ALA A 310 -6.18 15.84 -8.16
N GLU A 311 -6.58 16.31 -6.99
CA GLU A 311 -7.32 17.56 -6.79
C GLU A 311 -6.40 18.78 -6.88
N VAL A 312 -5.33 18.80 -6.09
CA VAL A 312 -4.56 20.05 -5.83
C VAL A 312 -3.22 20.11 -6.55
N SER A 313 -2.64 18.97 -6.96
CA SER A 313 -1.31 18.99 -7.59
C SER A 313 -1.37 19.60 -9.00
N PRO A 314 -0.42 20.49 -9.36
CA PRO A 314 -0.33 21.10 -10.68
C PRO A 314 0.23 20.14 -11.75
N CYS A 315 -0.23 18.89 -11.75
CA CYS A 315 0.22 17.82 -12.63
C CYS A 315 -0.48 17.81 -13.99
N THR A 316 0.02 16.97 -14.91
CA THR A 316 -0.59 16.79 -16.22
C THR A 316 -1.97 16.11 -16.12
N LYS A 317 -2.82 16.29 -17.13
CA LYS A 317 -4.12 15.59 -17.19
C LYS A 317 -3.98 14.07 -17.12
N VAL A 318 -2.90 13.52 -17.67
CA VAL A 318 -2.60 12.08 -17.65
C VAL A 318 -2.25 11.62 -16.24
N ALA A 319 -1.31 12.32 -15.58
CA ALA A 319 -0.93 12.02 -14.20
C ALA A 319 -2.13 12.11 -13.24
N ARG A 320 -2.97 13.14 -13.41
CA ARG A 320 -4.23 13.28 -12.65
C ARG A 320 -5.18 12.11 -12.87
N SER A 321 -5.33 11.65 -14.11
CA SER A 321 -6.16 10.48 -14.44
C SER A 321 -5.64 9.22 -13.76
N ASP A 322 -4.33 8.99 -13.80
CA ASP A 322 -3.68 7.82 -13.19
C ASP A 322 -3.87 7.84 -11.65
N LEU A 323 -3.72 9.00 -11.01
CA LEU A 323 -3.99 9.18 -9.58
C LEU A 323 -5.46 8.90 -9.22
N ARG A 324 -6.41 9.40 -10.01
CA ARG A 324 -7.84 9.12 -9.79
C ARG A 324 -8.15 7.64 -9.93
N ALA A 325 -7.53 6.95 -10.90
CA ALA A 325 -7.70 5.52 -11.06
C ALA A 325 -7.18 4.74 -9.84
N ALA A 326 -6.03 5.13 -9.28
CA ALA A 326 -5.50 4.55 -8.04
C ALA A 326 -6.43 4.77 -6.84
N ALA A 327 -6.95 5.99 -6.69
CA ALA A 327 -7.93 6.33 -5.67
C ALA A 327 -9.22 5.51 -5.83
N CYS A 328 -9.79 5.43 -7.04
CA CYS A 328 -10.97 4.61 -7.36
C CYS A 328 -10.80 3.15 -6.97
N ARG A 329 -9.65 2.56 -7.28
CA ARG A 329 -9.37 1.16 -6.92
C ARG A 329 -9.23 0.99 -5.41
N SER A 330 -8.50 1.87 -4.73
CA SER A 330 -8.36 1.80 -3.28
C SER A 330 -9.72 1.94 -2.58
N PHE A 331 -10.57 2.84 -3.07
CA PHE A 331 -11.97 2.98 -2.62
C PHE A 331 -12.79 1.70 -2.84
N PHE A 332 -12.68 1.09 -4.03
CA PHE A 332 -13.37 -0.17 -4.36
C PHE A 332 -12.96 -1.29 -3.41
N GLU A 333 -11.66 -1.52 -3.21
CA GLU A 333 -11.17 -2.60 -2.33
C GLU A 333 -11.60 -2.38 -0.87
N LEU A 334 -11.52 -1.14 -0.37
CA LEU A 334 -11.98 -0.82 0.99
C LEU A 334 -13.50 -1.01 1.14
N SER A 335 -14.28 -0.67 0.11
CA SER A 335 -15.73 -0.87 0.11
C SER A 335 -16.10 -2.35 0.07
N HIS A 336 -15.28 -3.17 -0.59
CA HIS A 336 -15.45 -4.62 -0.60
C HIS A 336 -15.06 -5.22 0.74
N LEU A 337 -13.93 -4.80 1.31
CA LEU A 337 -13.46 -5.19 2.62
C LEU A 337 -14.52 -4.92 3.70
N ARG A 338 -15.13 -3.73 3.70
CA ARG A 338 -16.24 -3.35 4.61
C ARG A 338 -17.39 -4.34 4.62
N LYS A 339 -17.62 -5.09 3.52
CA LYS A 339 -18.71 -6.07 3.41
C LYS A 339 -18.31 -7.48 3.86
N ILE A 340 -17.05 -7.83 3.71
CA ILE A 340 -16.51 -9.15 4.05
C ILE A 340 -16.18 -9.20 5.54
N VAL A 341 -15.59 -8.14 6.06
CA VAL A 341 -15.21 -8.02 7.47
C VAL A 341 -16.49 -7.95 8.31
N THR A 342 -16.73 -8.99 9.10
CA THR A 342 -17.88 -9.05 10.02
C THR A 342 -17.71 -8.02 11.14
N PRO A 343 -18.81 -7.63 11.84
CA PRO A 343 -18.75 -6.72 12.98
C PRO A 343 -17.81 -7.16 14.12
N ALA A 344 -17.33 -8.40 14.12
CA ALA A 344 -16.38 -8.91 15.12
C ALA A 344 -14.95 -8.35 14.98
N HIS A 345 -14.63 -7.68 13.86
CA HIS A 345 -13.30 -7.15 13.55
C HIS A 345 -13.31 -5.62 13.45
N GLU A 346 -13.84 -4.93 14.48
CA GLU A 346 -13.89 -3.45 14.52
C GLU A 346 -12.51 -2.79 14.38
N LEU A 347 -11.43 -3.49 14.76
CA LEU A 347 -10.05 -3.03 14.57
C LEU A 347 -9.62 -2.99 13.09
N THR A 348 -10.15 -3.88 12.26
CA THR A 348 -9.80 -4.00 10.84
C THR A 348 -10.37 -2.88 9.98
N PHE A 349 -11.45 -2.24 10.45
CA PHE A 349 -12.14 -1.18 9.73
C PHE A 349 -12.57 -0.03 10.65
N PRO A 350 -11.65 0.89 11.01
CA PRO A 350 -11.96 2.00 11.92
C PRO A 350 -13.18 2.81 11.47
N PRO A 351 -14.02 3.35 12.37
CA PRO A 351 -15.22 4.10 12.01
C PRO A 351 -14.96 5.25 11.02
N VAL A 352 -13.79 5.90 11.13
CA VAL A 352 -13.37 6.97 10.22
C VAL A 352 -13.26 6.50 8.76
N PHE A 353 -12.97 5.22 8.50
CA PHE A 353 -12.96 4.68 7.14
C PHE A 353 -14.38 4.70 6.57
N SER A 354 -15.36 4.20 7.33
CA SER A 354 -16.77 4.20 6.92
C SER A 354 -17.26 5.62 6.65
N THR A 355 -17.06 6.53 7.60
CA THR A 355 -17.45 7.95 7.44
C THR A 355 -16.79 8.58 6.23
N PHE A 356 -15.50 8.32 6.00
CA PHE A 356 -14.80 8.85 4.85
C PHE A 356 -15.31 8.25 3.54
N LEU A 357 -15.52 6.93 3.45
CA LEU A 357 -16.03 6.30 2.23
C LEU A 357 -17.44 6.81 1.90
N ASP A 358 -18.29 6.99 2.90
CA ASP A 358 -19.65 7.50 2.71
C ASP A 358 -19.61 8.95 2.19
N ASP A 359 -18.83 9.83 2.83
CA ASP A 359 -18.60 11.21 2.38
C ASP A 359 -18.00 11.26 0.97
N PHE A 360 -17.00 10.42 0.70
CA PHE A 360 -16.27 10.38 -0.56
C PHE A 360 -17.16 9.91 -1.73
N SER A 361 -18.02 8.91 -1.49
CA SER A 361 -19.01 8.43 -2.47
C SER A 361 -20.05 9.49 -2.83
N SER A 362 -20.36 10.39 -1.90
CA SER A 362 -21.36 11.46 -2.10
C SER A 362 -20.84 12.63 -2.95
N ARG A 363 -19.52 12.86 -2.96
CA ARG A 363 -18.89 14.04 -3.57
C ARG A 363 -18.57 13.89 -5.05
N ASP A 364 -18.42 12.66 -5.54
CA ASP A 364 -17.99 12.41 -6.92
C ASP A 364 -18.82 11.30 -7.56
N ALA A 365 -19.56 11.66 -8.60
CA ALA A 365 -20.46 10.77 -9.34
C ALA A 365 -19.76 9.52 -9.89
N HIS A 366 -18.46 9.60 -10.19
CA HIS A 366 -17.70 8.44 -10.65
C HIS A 366 -17.49 7.41 -9.53
N PHE A 367 -17.29 7.86 -8.29
CA PHE A 367 -17.17 6.97 -7.13
C PHE A 367 -18.52 6.44 -6.68
N LYS A 368 -19.58 7.24 -6.86
CA LYS A 368 -20.96 6.77 -6.65
C LYS A 368 -21.30 5.56 -7.53
N LEU A 369 -20.99 5.63 -8.84
CA LEU A 369 -21.20 4.51 -9.76
C LEU A 369 -20.37 3.26 -9.37
N ILE A 370 -19.15 3.45 -8.87
CA ILE A 370 -18.32 2.36 -8.36
C ILE A 370 -18.98 1.74 -7.12
N ALA A 371 -19.41 2.54 -6.14
CA ALA A 371 -20.09 2.06 -4.94
C ALA A 371 -21.38 1.27 -5.25
N GLU A 372 -22.15 1.73 -6.23
CA GLU A 372 -23.35 1.05 -6.74
C GLU A 372 -22.97 -0.31 -7.35
N SER A 373 -21.94 -0.37 -8.21
CA SER A 373 -21.49 -1.63 -8.84
C SER A 373 -20.92 -2.67 -7.86
N VAL A 374 -20.27 -2.22 -6.76
CA VAL A 374 -19.82 -3.10 -5.67
C VAL A 374 -21.03 -3.74 -4.97
N THR A 375 -22.13 -3.00 -4.85
CA THR A 375 -23.38 -3.46 -4.23
C THR A 375 -24.03 -4.57 -5.04
N GLU A 376 -24.06 -4.44 -6.36
CA GLU A 376 -24.59 -5.48 -7.24
C GLU A 376 -23.76 -6.78 -7.22
N ARG A 377 -22.41 -6.68 -7.23
CA ARG A 377 -21.53 -7.88 -7.20
C ARG A 377 -21.51 -8.62 -5.86
N SER A 378 -21.79 -7.91 -4.76
CA SER A 378 -21.83 -8.54 -3.43
C SER A 378 -23.04 -9.47 -3.32
N CYS A 379 -24.20 -9.07 -3.86
CA CYS A 379 -25.41 -9.89 -3.89
C CYS A 379 -25.25 -11.20 -4.68
N THR A 380 -24.40 -11.21 -5.72
CA THR A 380 -24.15 -12.41 -6.53
C THR A 380 -23.09 -13.35 -5.91
N THR A 381 -22.17 -12.83 -5.11
CA THR A 381 -21.10 -13.64 -4.49
C THR A 381 -21.58 -14.32 -3.21
N THR A 382 -22.37 -13.64 -2.37
CA THR A 382 -22.97 -14.22 -1.15
C THR A 382 -24.00 -15.31 -1.48
N SER A 383 -24.66 -15.24 -2.64
CA SER A 383 -25.57 -16.29 -3.13
C SER A 383 -24.85 -17.53 -3.69
N ALA A 384 -23.57 -17.43 -4.06
CA ALA A 384 -22.76 -18.57 -4.47
C ALA A 384 -22.22 -19.34 -3.25
N ILE A 385 -21.75 -18.62 -2.22
CA ILE A 385 -21.24 -19.20 -0.97
C ILE A 385 -22.36 -19.90 -0.18
N SER A 386 -23.55 -19.30 -0.09
CA SER A 386 -24.70 -19.93 0.59
C SER A 386 -25.31 -21.14 -0.15
N ARG A 387 -24.94 -21.37 -1.42
CA ARG A 387 -25.35 -22.55 -2.21
C ARG A 387 -24.39 -23.73 -2.05
N SER A 388 -23.10 -23.51 -1.78
CA SER A 388 -22.15 -24.61 -1.52
C SER A 388 -22.43 -25.33 -0.20
N ASP A 389 -23.00 -24.64 0.79
CA ASP A 389 -23.34 -25.24 2.11
C ASP A 389 -24.56 -26.16 2.08
N ARG A 390 -25.30 -26.24 0.97
CA ARG A 390 -26.53 -27.06 0.86
C ARG A 390 -26.38 -28.34 0.05
N HIS A 391 -25.17 -28.76 -0.31
CA HIS A 391 -24.95 -29.95 -1.16
C HIS A 391 -24.18 -31.11 -0.49
N SER A 392 -24.02 -31.10 0.83
CA SER A 392 -23.67 -32.32 1.59
C SER A 392 -24.94 -33.08 2.01
N GLY A 393 -25.72 -33.55 1.03
CA GLY A 393 -26.81 -34.49 1.26
C GLY A 393 -26.27 -35.92 1.20
N HIS A 394 -26.18 -36.58 2.35
CA HIS A 394 -25.89 -38.02 2.46
C HIS A 394 -26.81 -38.85 1.55
N PRO A 395 -26.29 -39.85 0.81
CA PRO A 395 -27.15 -40.85 0.19
C PRO A 395 -27.62 -41.82 1.26
N ASP A 396 -28.93 -41.81 1.54
CA ASP A 396 -29.60 -42.85 2.31
C ASP A 396 -29.50 -44.19 1.56
N HIS A 397 -28.90 -45.20 2.21
CA HIS A 397 -29.03 -46.59 1.82
C HIS A 397 -30.29 -47.17 2.45
N GLY A 398 -31.28 -47.47 1.61
CA GLY A 398 -32.45 -48.29 1.88
C GLY A 398 -32.78 -49.13 0.66
#